data_AF-A0A847QY57-F1
#
_entry.id   AF-A0A847QY57-F1
#
_cell.length_a   1.000
_cell.length_b   1.000
_cell.length_c   1.000
_cell.angle_alpha   90.00
_cell.angle_beta   90.00
_cell.angle_gamma   90.00
#
_symmetry.space_group_name_H-M   'P 1'
#
loop_
_entity.id
_entity.type
_entity.pdbx_description
1 polymer ?
#
loop_
_entity_poly.entity_id
_entity_poly.type
_entity_poly.pdbx_seq_one_letter_code
_entity_poly.pdbx_strand_id
1 'polypeptide(L)'
;MKSTLVWDWPVRILHWLMVLLFTGLILTGKSTADYVQYHFHMGYGLSAVIVARVLYGFCGSYYARFCQFVRGPNAALTFVKSLLSAQPKKYLGHNPLGGLMVVTLLLGLSVQWGTGLFTSDEIFWFGPFYGLIPDAWASELASIHRFLPNVLLGLVALHVLAVLYHELCLKERLIEAMIHGRKKHPVAASVRVQTPRWGVIFSLLMGLAWLAALWMMPI
;
A
#
# COMPACT_ATOMS: atom_id res chain seq x y z
N MET A 1 6.48 1.20 30.40
CA MET A 1 6.28 0.62 29.04
C MET A 1 7.54 0.86 28.23
N LYS A 2 8.05 -0.15 27.50
CA LYS A 2 9.24 0.00 26.65
C LYS A 2 8.81 0.40 25.23
N SER A 3 9.59 1.27 24.60
CA SER A 3 9.34 1.79 23.25
C SER A 3 10.18 1.02 22.23
N THR A 4 9.53 0.29 21.32
CA THR A 4 10.18 -0.53 20.30
C THR A 4 9.91 0.06 18.92
N LEU A 5 10.95 0.16 18.08
CA LEU A 5 10.79 0.47 16.66
C LEU A 5 10.09 -0.69 15.95
N VAL A 6 8.96 -0.42 15.33
CA VAL A 6 8.18 -1.42 14.59
C VAL A 6 8.07 -1.02 13.12
N TRP A 7 7.69 0.23 12.83
CA TRP A 7 7.69 0.78 11.47
C TRP A 7 8.93 1.64 11.31
N ASP A 8 9.90 1.13 10.57
CA ASP A 8 11.05 1.94 10.18
C ASP A 8 10.66 3.07 9.23
N TRP A 9 11.56 4.04 9.08
CA TRP A 9 11.27 5.24 8.29
C TRP A 9 10.89 4.95 6.83
N PRO A 10 11.46 3.95 6.10
CA PRO A 10 11.08 3.69 4.71
C PRO A 10 9.63 3.24 4.58
N VAL A 11 9.16 2.34 5.46
CA VAL A 11 7.75 1.90 5.44
C VAL A 11 6.81 3.08 5.65
N ARG A 12 7.16 4.01 6.55
CA ARG A 12 6.33 5.18 6.83
C ARG A 12 6.27 6.13 5.65
N ILE A 13 7.41 6.47 5.06
CA ILE A 13 7.46 7.36 3.89
C ILE A 13 6.69 6.74 2.71
N LEU A 14 6.95 5.49 2.38
CA LEU A 14 6.27 4.82 1.27
C LEU A 14 4.76 4.75 1.49
N HIS A 15 4.31 4.46 2.71
CA HIS A 15 2.88 4.47 3.05
C HIS A 15 2.24 5.84 2.87
N TRP A 16 2.81 6.90 3.45
CA TRP A 16 2.22 8.23 3.35
C TRP A 16 2.26 8.77 1.92
N LEU A 17 3.30 8.45 1.14
CA LEU A 17 3.32 8.71 -0.29
C LEU A 17 2.19 7.97 -1.02
N MET A 18 1.95 6.68 -0.73
CA MET A 18 0.81 5.95 -1.29
C MET A 18 -0.52 6.61 -0.95
N VAL A 19 -0.72 7.05 0.31
CA VAL A 19 -1.95 7.74 0.72
C VAL A 19 -2.15 9.03 -0.05
N LEU A 20 -1.11 9.87 -0.16
CA LEU A 20 -1.19 11.15 -0.88
C LEU A 20 -1.45 10.94 -2.38
N LEU A 21 -0.69 10.04 -3.03
CA LEU A 21 -0.82 9.75 -4.45
C LEU A 21 -2.16 9.11 -4.79
N PHE A 22 -2.61 8.13 -3.99
CA PHE A 22 -3.91 7.50 -4.19
C PHE A 22 -5.05 8.52 -4.03
N THR A 23 -4.97 9.41 -3.04
CA THR A 23 -5.95 10.48 -2.87
C THR A 23 -5.97 11.41 -4.08
N GLY A 24 -4.78 11.84 -4.56
CA GLY A 24 -4.66 12.65 -5.77
C GLY A 24 -5.25 11.98 -7.00
N LEU A 25 -5.00 10.68 -7.19
CA LEU A 25 -5.54 9.88 -8.29
C LEU A 25 -7.06 9.76 -8.26
N ILE A 26 -7.66 9.62 -7.07
CA ILE A 26 -9.12 9.60 -6.94
C ILE A 26 -9.70 10.97 -7.30
N LEU A 27 -9.07 12.06 -6.85
CA LEU A 27 -9.52 13.42 -7.14
C LEU A 27 -9.40 13.73 -8.64
N THR A 28 -8.27 13.43 -9.27
CA THR A 28 -8.07 13.68 -10.71
C THR A 28 -8.91 12.75 -11.57
N GLY A 29 -9.01 11.46 -11.22
CA GLY A 29 -9.72 10.46 -12.04
C GLY A 29 -11.25 10.52 -11.95
N LYS A 30 -11.81 11.11 -10.88
CA LYS A 30 -13.26 11.35 -10.75
C LYS A 30 -13.68 12.79 -11.03
N SER A 31 -12.73 13.68 -11.33
CA SER A 31 -13.00 15.07 -11.67
C SER A 31 -13.69 15.17 -13.03
N THR A 32 -14.56 16.17 -13.20
CA THR A 32 -15.10 16.57 -14.50
C THR A 32 -14.19 17.55 -15.25
N ALA A 33 -13.20 18.12 -14.56
CA ALA A 33 -12.19 18.99 -15.17
C ALA A 33 -11.03 18.15 -15.75
N ASP A 34 -10.35 18.71 -16.76
CA ASP A 34 -9.24 18.07 -17.45
C ASP A 34 -7.97 18.03 -16.59
N TYR A 35 -7.85 16.97 -15.78
CA TYR A 35 -6.67 16.66 -14.98
C TYR A 35 -6.00 15.34 -15.39
N VAL A 36 -6.26 14.88 -16.62
CA VAL A 36 -5.81 13.56 -17.09
C VAL A 36 -4.28 13.46 -17.07
N GLN A 37 -3.58 14.51 -17.52
CA GLN A 37 -2.11 14.55 -17.45
C GLN A 37 -1.58 14.33 -16.02
N TYR A 38 -2.16 15.00 -15.03
CA TYR A 38 -1.79 14.82 -13.62
C TYR A 38 -2.13 13.41 -13.13
N HIS A 39 -3.24 12.83 -13.58
CA HIS A 39 -3.61 11.45 -13.28
C HIS A 39 -2.54 10.47 -13.74
N PHE A 40 -2.04 10.59 -14.98
CA PHE A 40 -0.96 9.75 -15.50
C PHE A 40 0.31 9.87 -14.65
N HIS A 41 0.80 11.09 -14.41
CA HIS A 41 2.02 11.30 -13.64
C HIS A 41 1.90 10.82 -12.18
N MET A 42 0.76 11.05 -11.53
CA MET A 42 0.51 10.52 -10.18
C MET A 42 0.40 8.98 -10.20
N GLY A 43 -0.13 8.39 -11.28
CA GLY A 43 -0.21 6.95 -11.49
C GLY A 43 1.18 6.31 -11.60
N TYR A 44 2.07 6.93 -12.35
CA TYR A 44 3.47 6.52 -12.45
C TYR A 44 4.16 6.62 -11.08
N GLY A 45 3.97 7.74 -10.38
CA GLY A 45 4.46 7.91 -9.01
C GLY A 45 3.96 6.82 -8.06
N LEU A 46 2.66 6.52 -8.09
CA LEU A 46 2.07 5.49 -7.22
C LEU A 46 2.64 4.10 -7.55
N SER A 47 2.76 3.75 -8.83
CA SER A 47 3.32 2.46 -9.26
C SER A 47 4.76 2.29 -8.76
N ALA A 48 5.60 3.34 -8.85
CA ALA A 48 6.97 3.34 -8.36
C ALA A 48 7.06 3.14 -6.85
N VAL A 49 6.20 3.82 -6.09
CA VAL A 49 6.13 3.67 -4.62
C VAL A 49 5.68 2.26 -4.24
N ILE A 50 4.73 1.67 -4.97
CA ILE A 50 4.27 0.29 -4.75
C ILE A 50 5.39 -0.71 -5.06
N VAL A 51 6.09 -0.57 -6.19
CA VAL A 51 7.25 -1.41 -6.54
C VAL A 51 8.30 -1.34 -5.44
N ALA A 52 8.69 -0.14 -5.01
CA ALA A 52 9.63 0.03 -3.90
C ALA A 52 9.13 -0.63 -2.61
N ARG A 53 7.84 -0.47 -2.27
CA ARG A 53 7.26 -1.07 -1.07
C ARG A 53 7.25 -2.60 -1.12
N VAL A 54 6.88 -3.19 -2.25
CA VAL A 54 6.84 -4.64 -2.45
C VAL A 54 8.24 -5.21 -2.31
N LEU A 55 9.24 -4.64 -2.98
CA LEU A 55 10.64 -5.05 -2.85
C LEU A 55 11.15 -4.92 -1.41
N TYR A 56 10.84 -3.79 -0.75
CA TYR A 56 11.17 -3.58 0.66
C TYR A 56 10.45 -4.57 1.60
N GLY A 57 9.32 -5.14 1.17
CA GLY A 57 8.63 -6.23 1.88
C GLY A 57 9.36 -7.57 1.83
N PHE A 58 10.42 -7.70 1.04
CA PHE A 58 11.29 -8.89 1.04
C PHE A 58 12.65 -8.61 1.71
N CYS A 59 13.27 -7.47 1.39
CA CYS A 59 14.62 -7.13 1.84
C CYS A 59 14.69 -6.09 2.98
N GLY A 60 13.55 -5.62 3.49
CA GLY A 60 13.46 -4.58 4.51
C GLY A 60 13.68 -5.07 5.95
N SER A 61 13.41 -4.18 6.91
CA SER A 61 13.54 -4.50 8.34
C SER A 61 12.59 -5.60 8.80
N TYR A 62 12.82 -6.14 9.99
CA TYR A 62 12.09 -7.31 10.52
C TYR A 62 10.58 -7.21 10.31
N TYR A 63 9.90 -6.22 10.89
CA TYR A 63 8.43 -6.09 10.76
C TYR A 63 7.94 -5.57 9.40
N ALA A 64 8.85 -5.08 8.54
CA ALA A 64 8.50 -4.66 7.19
C ALA A 64 8.29 -5.85 6.24
N ARG A 65 8.89 -7.01 6.55
CA ARG A 65 8.90 -8.19 5.69
C ARG A 65 7.59 -8.96 5.71
N PHE A 66 7.08 -9.36 4.54
CA PHE A 66 5.82 -10.10 4.41
C PHE A 66 5.81 -11.39 5.22
N CYS A 67 6.92 -12.14 5.24
CA CYS A 67 7.03 -13.38 6.00
C CYS A 67 6.83 -13.22 7.52
N GLN A 68 6.93 -12.00 8.06
CA GLN A 68 6.73 -11.75 9.49
C GLN A 68 5.27 -11.51 9.88
N PHE A 69 4.42 -11.13 8.94
CA PHE A 69 3.04 -10.75 9.25
C PHE A 69 1.98 -11.42 8.41
N VAL A 70 2.31 -11.89 7.21
CA VAL A 70 1.40 -12.70 6.40
C VAL A 70 1.28 -14.05 7.08
N ARG A 71 0.12 -14.30 7.68
CA ARG A 71 -0.22 -15.58 8.31
C ARG A 71 -1.34 -16.26 7.54
N GLY A 72 -1.39 -17.58 7.62
CA GLY A 72 -2.43 -18.37 6.98
C GLY A 72 -3.86 -18.02 7.46
N PRO A 73 -4.89 -18.40 6.69
CA PRO A 73 -6.28 -18.02 6.94
C PRO A 73 -6.79 -18.43 8.33
N ASN A 74 -6.33 -19.56 8.86
CA ASN A 74 -6.66 -20.03 10.21
C ASN A 74 -6.22 -19.06 11.32
N ALA A 75 -5.11 -18.34 11.12
CA ALA A 75 -4.64 -17.34 12.08
C ALA A 75 -5.50 -16.08 12.05
N ALA A 76 -6.03 -15.69 10.88
CA ALA A 76 -7.00 -14.60 10.76
C ALA A 76 -8.31 -14.93 11.49
N LEU A 77 -8.86 -16.14 11.26
CA LEU A 77 -10.07 -16.61 11.95
C LEU A 77 -9.89 -16.68 13.47
N THR A 78 -8.73 -17.17 13.93
CA THR A 78 -8.43 -17.24 15.36
C THR A 78 -8.29 -15.85 15.97
N PHE A 79 -7.74 -14.88 15.23
CA PHE A 79 -7.64 -13.50 15.69
C PHE A 79 -9.02 -12.84 15.80
N VAL A 80 -9.89 -13.01 14.80
CA VAL A 80 -11.29 -12.54 14.86
C VAL A 80 -11.98 -13.09 16.12
N LYS A 81 -11.88 -14.39 16.37
CA LYS A 81 -12.43 -15.02 17.58
C LYS A 81 -11.85 -14.42 18.87
N SER A 82 -10.56 -14.08 18.87
CA SER A 82 -9.92 -13.45 20.04
C SER A 82 -10.37 -12.02 20.30
N LEU A 83 -10.78 -11.27 19.27
CA LEU A 83 -11.35 -9.91 19.44
C LEU A 83 -12.70 -9.94 20.16
N LEU A 84 -13.45 -11.05 20.03
CA LEU A 84 -14.71 -11.28 20.75
C LEU A 84 -14.49 -11.80 22.18
N SER A 85 -13.24 -12.06 22.58
CA SER A 85 -12.90 -12.52 23.92
C SER A 85 -12.50 -11.36 24.83
N ALA A 86 -12.59 -11.54 26.15
CA ALA A 86 -12.23 -10.53 27.14
C ALA A 86 -10.73 -10.13 27.12
N GLN A 87 -9.87 -10.90 26.45
CA GLN A 87 -8.41 -10.72 26.42
C GLN A 87 -7.90 -10.74 24.96
N PRO A 88 -8.08 -9.66 24.18
CA PRO A 88 -7.64 -9.60 22.79
C PRO A 88 -6.11 -9.79 22.69
N LYS A 89 -5.67 -10.67 21.77
CA LYS A 89 -4.25 -10.93 21.54
C LYS A 89 -3.55 -9.70 20.96
N LYS A 90 -2.52 -9.23 21.65
CA LYS A 90 -1.71 -8.08 21.19
C LYS A 90 -0.57 -8.53 20.28
N TYR A 91 -0.36 -7.79 19.19
CA TYR A 91 0.73 -8.02 18.25
C TYR A 91 1.60 -6.76 18.16
N LEU A 92 2.92 -6.94 18.21
CA LEU A 92 3.87 -5.83 18.06
C LEU A 92 3.86 -5.26 16.64
N GLY A 93 3.96 -6.13 15.63
CA GLY A 93 3.81 -5.80 14.21
C GLY A 93 2.34 -5.77 13.77
N HIS A 94 2.05 -6.23 12.55
CA HIS A 94 0.67 -6.41 12.12
C HIS A 94 0.03 -7.60 12.83
N ASN A 95 -1.23 -7.43 13.23
CA ASN A 95 -2.08 -8.56 13.56
C ASN A 95 -2.47 -9.32 12.26
N PRO A 96 -2.98 -10.57 12.35
CA PRO A 96 -3.30 -11.37 11.16
C PRO A 96 -4.27 -10.68 10.17
N LEU A 97 -5.27 -9.94 10.64
CA LEU A 97 -6.21 -9.21 9.78
C LEU A 97 -5.56 -8.00 9.11
N GLY A 98 -4.76 -7.24 9.86
CA GLY A 98 -3.99 -6.12 9.34
C GLY A 98 -2.99 -6.57 8.28
N GLY A 99 -2.35 -7.72 8.48
CA GLY A 99 -1.45 -8.33 7.50
C GLY A 99 -2.19 -8.70 6.20
N LEU A 100 -3.38 -9.28 6.31
CA LEU A 100 -4.23 -9.59 5.16
C LEU A 100 -4.63 -8.31 4.41
N MET A 101 -5.07 -7.27 5.13
CA MET A 101 -5.45 -5.99 4.52
C MET A 101 -4.30 -5.34 3.75
N VAL A 102 -3.06 -5.39 4.28
CA VAL A 102 -1.87 -4.88 3.57
C VAL A 102 -1.68 -5.59 2.24
N VAL A 103 -1.78 -6.93 2.21
CA VAL A 103 -1.63 -7.72 0.98
C VAL A 103 -2.75 -7.41 0.00
N THR A 104 -4.01 -7.39 0.47
CA THR A 104 -5.17 -7.08 -0.37
C THR A 104 -5.07 -5.70 -1.01
N LEU A 105 -4.73 -4.67 -0.24
CA LEU A 105 -4.56 -3.31 -0.77
C LEU A 105 -3.39 -3.21 -1.74
N LEU A 106 -2.23 -3.82 -1.44
CA LEU A 106 -1.09 -3.81 -2.36
C LEU A 106 -1.40 -4.53 -3.67
N LEU A 107 -2.10 -5.66 -3.63
CA LEU A 107 -2.52 -6.37 -4.84
C LEU A 107 -3.55 -5.56 -5.63
N GLY A 108 -4.59 -5.04 -4.98
CA GLY A 108 -5.62 -4.25 -5.63
C GLY A 108 -5.05 -2.97 -6.26
N LEU A 109 -4.19 -2.25 -5.55
CA LEU A 109 -3.48 -1.09 -6.10
C LEU A 109 -2.54 -1.50 -7.25
N SER A 110 -1.93 -2.69 -7.20
CA SER A 110 -1.10 -3.20 -8.28
C SER A 110 -1.88 -3.49 -9.55
N VAL A 111 -3.08 -4.07 -9.41
CA VAL A 111 -4.01 -4.22 -10.52
C VAL A 111 -4.44 -2.85 -11.04
N GLN A 112 -4.74 -1.89 -10.17
CA GLN A 112 -5.18 -0.55 -10.57
C GLN A 112 -4.15 0.19 -11.42
N TRP A 113 -2.90 0.31 -10.97
CA TRP A 113 -1.88 0.98 -11.77
C TRP A 113 -1.51 0.14 -12.99
N GLY A 114 -1.49 -1.18 -12.86
CA GLY A 114 -1.19 -2.11 -13.95
C GLY A 114 -2.18 -1.97 -15.10
N THR A 115 -3.49 -1.96 -14.84
CA THR A 115 -4.50 -1.74 -15.89
C THR A 115 -4.37 -0.35 -16.49
N GLY A 116 -4.08 0.68 -15.69
CA GLY A 116 -3.95 2.07 -16.15
C GLY A 116 -2.85 2.30 -17.19
N LEU A 117 -1.80 1.47 -17.20
CA LEU A 117 -0.74 1.57 -18.22
C LEU A 117 -1.21 1.13 -19.62
N PHE A 118 -2.35 0.45 -19.71
CA PHE A 118 -2.94 -0.04 -20.96
C PHE A 118 -4.26 0.67 -21.31
N THR A 119 -4.65 1.72 -20.58
CA THR A 119 -5.89 2.47 -20.85
C THR A 119 -5.64 3.72 -21.68
N SER A 120 -6.67 4.19 -22.38
CA SER A 120 -6.67 5.46 -23.12
C SER A 120 -8.00 6.18 -22.91
N ASP A 121 -8.04 7.50 -23.15
CA ASP A 121 -9.28 8.26 -23.31
C ASP A 121 -9.80 8.25 -24.77
N GLU A 122 -9.14 7.51 -25.65
CA GLU A 122 -9.40 7.35 -27.10
C GLU A 122 -9.22 8.62 -27.94
N ILE A 123 -8.79 9.74 -27.34
CA ILE A 123 -8.71 11.04 -28.02
C ILE A 123 -7.30 11.61 -27.95
N PHE A 124 -6.79 11.88 -26.74
CA PHE A 124 -5.55 12.64 -26.54
C PHE A 124 -4.53 11.93 -25.64
N TRP A 125 -4.96 10.98 -24.82
CA TRP A 125 -4.12 10.37 -23.79
C TRP A 125 -4.12 8.85 -23.90
N PHE A 126 -2.93 8.28 -24.00
CA PHE A 126 -2.70 6.85 -24.16
C PHE A 126 -1.72 6.36 -23.11
N GLY A 127 -2.07 5.25 -22.46
CA GLY A 127 -1.16 4.55 -21.58
C GLY A 127 0.09 4.07 -22.33
N PRO A 128 1.27 4.03 -21.68
CA PRO A 128 2.53 3.69 -22.35
C PRO A 128 2.54 2.33 -23.05
N PHE A 129 1.68 1.42 -22.60
CA PHE A 129 1.58 0.06 -23.11
C PHE A 129 0.28 -0.22 -23.87
N TYR A 130 -0.56 0.80 -24.12
CA TYR A 130 -1.84 0.66 -24.83
C TYR A 130 -1.66 -0.08 -26.16
N GLY A 131 -0.69 0.34 -26.98
CA GLY A 131 -0.44 -0.24 -28.31
C GLY A 131 0.18 -1.64 -28.31
N LEU A 132 0.46 -2.25 -27.15
CA LEU A 132 1.03 -3.59 -27.05
C LEU A 132 -0.03 -4.70 -27.02
N ILE A 133 -1.31 -4.34 -26.89
CA ILE A 133 -2.41 -5.29 -26.76
C ILE A 133 -3.55 -4.99 -27.75
N PRO A 134 -4.39 -5.97 -28.09
CA PRO A 134 -5.58 -5.72 -28.91
C PRO A 134 -6.61 -4.82 -28.21
N ASP A 135 -7.36 -4.01 -28.95
CA ASP A 135 -8.36 -3.07 -28.42
C ASP A 135 -9.40 -3.74 -27.52
N ALA A 136 -9.80 -4.98 -27.83
CA ALA A 136 -10.72 -5.75 -27.00
C ALA A 136 -10.18 -5.94 -25.57
N TRP A 137 -8.88 -6.23 -25.43
CA TRP A 137 -8.23 -6.33 -24.11
C TRP A 137 -8.07 -4.95 -23.45
N ALA A 138 -7.71 -3.92 -24.21
CA ALA A 138 -7.58 -2.56 -23.68
C ALA A 138 -8.91 -2.04 -23.10
N SER A 139 -10.02 -2.32 -23.77
CA SER A 139 -11.37 -1.97 -23.29
C SER A 139 -11.73 -2.66 -21.96
N GLU A 140 -11.41 -3.96 -21.84
CA GLU A 140 -11.62 -4.71 -20.58
C GLU A 140 -10.76 -4.16 -19.44
N LEU A 141 -9.46 -3.89 -19.70
CA LEU A 141 -8.58 -3.29 -18.70
C LEU A 141 -9.06 -1.90 -18.29
N ALA A 142 -9.61 -1.10 -19.22
CA ALA A 142 -10.22 0.19 -18.93
C ALA A 142 -11.48 0.06 -18.07
N SER A 143 -12.32 -0.95 -18.33
CA SER A 143 -13.47 -1.26 -17.47
C SER A 143 -13.03 -1.58 -16.04
N ILE A 144 -12.02 -2.44 -15.88
CA ILE A 144 -11.44 -2.77 -14.57
C ILE A 144 -10.87 -1.51 -13.91
N HIS A 145 -10.11 -0.69 -14.64
CA HIS A 145 -9.51 0.54 -14.13
C HIS A 145 -10.55 1.56 -13.64
N ARG A 146 -11.72 1.65 -14.29
CA ARG A 146 -12.82 2.53 -13.87
C ARG A 146 -13.59 1.99 -12.67
N PHE A 147 -13.75 0.66 -12.58
CA PHE A 147 -14.54 0.02 -11.52
C PHE A 147 -13.76 -0.14 -10.20
N LEU A 148 -12.54 -0.65 -10.29
CA LEU A 148 -11.73 -1.06 -9.14
C LEU A 148 -11.43 0.06 -8.12
N PRO A 149 -11.30 1.36 -8.48
CA PRO A 149 -11.15 2.43 -7.50
C PRO A 149 -12.29 2.52 -6.49
N ASN A 150 -13.52 2.17 -6.87
CA ASN A 150 -14.65 2.18 -5.95
C ASN A 150 -14.52 1.08 -4.90
N VAL A 151 -14.04 -0.10 -5.30
CA VAL A 151 -13.73 -1.21 -4.38
C VAL A 151 -12.56 -0.84 -3.48
N LEU A 152 -11.50 -0.24 -4.04
CA LEU A 152 -10.34 0.22 -3.28
C LEU A 152 -10.70 1.28 -2.24
N LEU A 153 -11.57 2.24 -2.59
CA LEU A 153 -12.10 3.22 -1.64
C LEU A 153 -12.84 2.54 -0.47
N GLY A 154 -13.66 1.53 -0.75
CA GLY A 154 -14.32 0.73 0.28
C GLY A 154 -13.32 0.00 1.19
N LEU A 155 -12.28 -0.61 0.61
CA LEU A 155 -11.21 -1.28 1.36
C LEU A 155 -10.38 -0.30 2.21
N VAL A 156 -10.07 0.88 1.67
CA VAL A 156 -9.36 1.95 2.40
C VAL A 156 -10.24 2.47 3.55
N ALA A 157 -11.53 2.69 3.33
CA ALA A 157 -12.45 3.09 4.39
C ALA A 157 -12.49 2.04 5.51
N LEU A 158 -12.63 0.75 5.16
CA LEU A 158 -12.56 -0.35 6.12
C LEU A 158 -11.22 -0.38 6.87
N HIS A 159 -10.11 -0.19 6.16
CA HIS A 159 -8.78 -0.11 6.76
C HIS A 159 -8.68 1.02 7.79
N VAL A 160 -9.12 2.24 7.43
CA VAL A 160 -9.10 3.41 8.32
C VAL A 160 -10.01 3.18 9.53
N LEU A 161 -11.21 2.63 9.34
CA LEU A 161 -12.11 2.28 10.45
C LEU A 161 -11.48 1.27 11.41
N ALA A 162 -10.79 0.26 10.89
CA ALA A 162 -10.06 -0.70 11.71
C ALA A 162 -8.92 -0.02 12.49
N VAL A 163 -8.17 0.89 11.86
CA VAL A 163 -7.13 1.68 12.54
C VAL A 163 -7.73 2.53 13.65
N LEU A 164 -8.85 3.22 13.41
CA LEU A 164 -9.55 4.02 14.41
C LEU A 164 -10.07 3.16 15.57
N TYR A 165 -10.58 1.96 15.30
CA TYR A 165 -10.98 1.02 16.34
C TYR A 165 -9.80 0.60 17.22
N HIS A 166 -8.65 0.27 16.61
CA HIS A 166 -7.44 -0.05 17.34
C HIS A 166 -6.88 1.14 18.13
N GLU A 167 -7.04 2.37 17.61
CA GLU A 167 -6.63 3.61 18.25
C GLU A 167 -7.49 3.94 19.47
N LEU A 168 -8.82 3.95 19.30
CA LEU A 168 -9.78 4.45 20.28
C LEU A 168 -10.22 3.38 21.29
N CYS A 169 -10.54 2.18 20.81
CA CYS A 169 -11.06 1.09 21.65
C CYS A 169 -9.94 0.27 22.27
N LEU A 170 -8.93 -0.10 21.48
CA LEU A 170 -7.82 -0.95 21.95
C LEU A 170 -6.62 -0.17 22.48
N LYS A 171 -6.61 1.16 22.31
CA LYS A 171 -5.57 2.09 22.79
C LYS A 171 -4.16 1.68 22.35
N GLU A 172 -4.03 1.10 21.16
CA GLU A 172 -2.74 0.61 20.63
C GLU A 172 -1.88 1.70 20.00
N ARG A 173 -2.43 2.91 19.82
CA ARG A 173 -1.75 4.09 19.26
C ARG A 173 -1.07 3.82 17.91
N LEU A 174 -1.84 3.28 16.97
CA LEU A 174 -1.37 2.92 15.63
C LEU A 174 -1.02 4.15 14.79
N ILE A 175 -1.79 5.24 14.93
CA ILE A 175 -1.58 6.47 14.16
C ILE A 175 -0.25 7.12 14.59
N GLU A 176 -0.03 7.27 15.91
CA GLU A 176 1.24 7.75 16.48
C GLU A 176 2.41 6.91 15.96
N ALA A 177 2.24 5.58 16.04
CA ALA A 177 3.26 4.64 15.62
C ALA A 177 3.58 4.71 14.11
N MET A 178 2.63 5.14 13.28
CA MET A 178 2.85 5.34 11.84
C MET A 178 3.52 6.68 11.48
N ILE A 179 3.61 7.60 12.45
CA ILE A 179 4.34 8.86 12.31
C ILE A 179 5.78 8.69 12.79
N HIS A 180 5.97 8.25 14.05
CA HIS A 180 7.30 8.14 14.66
C HIS A 180 7.92 6.73 14.62
N GLY A 181 7.15 5.72 14.23
CA GLY A 181 7.64 4.36 14.00
C GLY A 181 7.69 3.42 15.19
N ARG A 182 7.36 3.90 16.39
CA ARG A 182 7.56 3.13 17.62
C ARG A 182 6.22 2.74 18.23
N LYS A 183 6.18 1.59 18.89
CA LYS A 183 5.06 1.17 19.72
C LYS A 183 5.51 1.04 21.17
N LYS A 184 4.62 1.42 22.10
CA LYS A 184 4.81 1.19 23.54
C LYS A 184 4.19 -0.15 23.88
N HIS A 185 4.98 -1.04 24.50
CA HIS A 185 4.49 -2.34 24.95
C HIS A 185 5.00 -2.65 26.38
N PRO A 186 4.25 -3.42 27.19
CA PRO A 186 4.70 -3.81 28.54
C PRO A 186 5.99 -4.63 28.50
N VAL A 187 6.13 -5.50 27.49
CA VAL A 187 7.26 -6.40 27.30
C VAL A 187 8.20 -5.85 26.23
N ALA A 188 9.50 -5.90 26.47
CA ALA A 188 10.52 -5.56 25.47
C ALA A 188 10.39 -6.49 24.26
N ALA A 189 10.49 -5.96 23.05
CA ALA A 189 10.61 -6.82 21.88
C ALA A 189 11.88 -7.67 21.99
N SER A 190 11.76 -8.96 21.64
CA SER A 190 12.87 -9.91 21.60
C SER A 190 13.88 -9.62 20.48
N VAL A 191 13.46 -8.83 19.47
CA VAL A 191 14.27 -8.51 18.29
C VAL A 191 14.56 -7.02 18.23
N ARG A 192 15.84 -6.67 18.05
CA ARG A 192 16.26 -5.30 17.75
C ARG A 192 16.06 -5.01 16.26
N VAL A 193 15.11 -4.15 15.94
CA VAL A 193 14.82 -3.76 14.55
C VAL A 193 15.86 -2.76 14.07
N GLN A 194 16.48 -3.08 12.94
CA GLN A 194 17.39 -2.20 12.22
C GLN A 194 16.91 -2.04 10.78
N THR A 195 17.09 -0.86 10.22
CA THR A 195 16.77 -0.57 8.82
C THR A 195 17.94 -1.01 7.94
N PRO A 196 17.78 -2.05 7.10
CA PRO A 196 18.86 -2.53 6.25
C PRO A 196 19.14 -1.52 5.12
N ARG A 197 20.31 -0.88 5.16
CA ARG A 197 20.71 0.15 4.17
C ARG A 197 20.62 -0.36 2.73
N TRP A 198 21.13 -1.57 2.47
CA TRP A 198 21.09 -2.17 1.14
C TRP A 198 19.65 -2.42 0.66
N GLY A 199 18.77 -2.93 1.53
CA GLY A 199 17.35 -3.14 1.19
C GLY A 199 16.64 -1.82 0.84
N VAL A 200 16.93 -0.75 1.58
CA VAL A 200 16.43 0.60 1.26
C VAL A 200 16.94 1.05 -0.11
N ILE A 201 18.26 1.05 -0.31
CA ILE A 201 18.88 1.53 -1.56
C ILE A 201 18.34 0.75 -2.75
N PHE A 202 18.33 -0.60 -2.67
CA PHE A 202 17.82 -1.46 -3.73
C PHE A 202 16.36 -1.14 -4.06
N SER A 203 15.47 -1.11 -3.06
CA SER A 203 14.05 -0.86 -3.28
C SER A 203 13.77 0.52 -3.87
N LEU A 204 14.46 1.57 -3.42
CA LEU A 204 14.31 2.93 -3.92
C LEU A 204 14.89 3.08 -5.32
N LEU A 205 16.06 2.51 -5.59
CA LEU A 205 16.66 2.54 -6.93
C LEU A 205 15.75 1.86 -7.96
N MET A 206 15.18 0.70 -7.63
CA MET A 206 14.26 0.01 -8.53
C MET A 206 12.96 0.78 -8.74
N GLY A 207 12.38 1.35 -7.68
CA GLY A 207 11.19 2.21 -7.82
C GLY A 207 11.45 3.47 -8.65
N LEU A 208 12.59 4.15 -8.43
CA LEU A 208 12.97 5.35 -9.17
C LEU A 208 13.35 5.04 -10.62
N ALA A 209 14.02 3.91 -10.89
CA ALA A 209 14.30 3.46 -12.24
C ALA A 209 13.01 3.15 -13.00
N TRP A 210 12.04 2.50 -12.34
CA TRP A 210 10.70 2.28 -12.88
C TRP A 210 9.98 3.59 -13.20
N LEU A 211 9.99 4.55 -12.26
CA LEU A 211 9.40 5.87 -12.48
C LEU A 211 10.04 6.59 -13.67
N ALA A 212 11.38 6.61 -13.72
CA ALA A 212 12.12 7.25 -14.80
C ALA A 212 11.79 6.62 -16.17
N ALA A 213 11.70 5.29 -16.23
CA ALA A 213 11.32 4.58 -17.45
C ALA A 213 9.93 4.99 -17.95
N LEU A 214 8.92 5.05 -17.07
CA LEU A 214 7.57 5.49 -17.44
C LEU A 214 7.52 6.98 -17.78
N TRP A 215 8.30 7.82 -17.10
CA TRP A 215 8.33 9.27 -17.35
C TRP A 215 8.92 9.62 -18.72
N MET A 216 9.77 8.75 -19.26
CA MET A 216 10.33 8.90 -20.60
C MET A 216 9.41 8.40 -21.71
N MET A 217 8.33 7.70 -21.38
CA MET A 217 7.35 7.22 -22.34
C MET A 217 6.33 8.31 -22.65
N PRO A 218 5.87 8.42 -23.91
CA PRO A 218 4.80 9.34 -24.25
C PRO A 218 3.51 8.93 -23.55
N ILE A 219 2.70 9.95 -23.24
CA ILE A 219 1.31 9.85 -22.79
C ILE A 219 0.39 10.46 -23.83
#